data_AF-A0A4R1ZW96-F1
#
_entry.id   AF-A0A4R1ZW96-F1
#
_cell.length_a   1.000
_cell.length_b   1.000
_cell.length_c   1.000
_cell.angle_alpha   90.00
_cell.angle_beta   90.00
_cell.angle_gamma   90.00
#
_symmetry.space_group_name_H-M   'P 1'
#
loop_
_entity.id
_entity.type
_entity.pdbx_description
1 polymer ?
#
loop_
_entity_poly.entity_id
_entity_poly.type
_entity_poly.pdbx_seq_one_letter_code
_entity_poly.pdbx_strand_id
1 'polypeptide(L)'
;MRNGQGHRGRHPFKEECKNRDGGKAQTFRRGRALAFLEKLTITRATLQRQLDDPAFEAIKPVISGELKATEAIMEEFIHVFQLHELPEEDIPSVEATAGEESSSESTNGSDES
;
A
#
# COMPACT_ATOMS: atom_id res chain seq x y z
N MET A 1 -53.03 24.50 34.45
CA MET A 1 -52.49 23.17 34.12
C MET A 1 -51.64 23.26 32.85
N ARG A 2 -50.41 22.71 32.84
CA ARG A 2 -49.51 22.65 31.67
C ARG A 2 -49.75 21.36 30.91
N ASN A 3 -49.95 21.43 29.60
CA ASN A 3 -49.92 20.26 28.71
C ASN A 3 -48.73 20.39 27.77
N GLY A 4 -47.63 19.72 28.12
CA GLY A 4 -46.51 19.47 27.23
C GLY A 4 -46.70 18.11 26.56
N GLN A 5 -46.68 18.07 25.23
CA GLN A 5 -46.63 16.84 24.45
C GLN A 5 -45.51 16.96 23.43
N GLY A 6 -44.34 16.45 23.83
CA GLY A 6 -43.21 16.22 22.94
C GLY A 6 -43.41 14.90 22.22
N HIS A 7 -43.54 14.95 20.89
CA HIS A 7 -43.45 13.78 20.04
C HIS A 7 -41.98 13.48 19.77
N ARG A 8 -41.44 12.47 20.46
CA ARG A 8 -40.20 11.78 20.07
C ARG A 8 -40.55 10.43 19.46
N GLY A 9 -39.95 10.16 18.30
CA GLY A 9 -39.61 8.82 17.86
C GLY A 9 -40.39 8.33 16.64
N ARG A 10 -39.68 8.12 15.52
CA ARG A 10 -39.32 6.77 15.02
C ARG A 10 -38.93 6.84 13.53
N HIS A 11 -37.68 7.19 13.25
CA HIS A 11 -37.07 6.85 11.96
C HIS A 11 -36.45 5.45 12.08
N PRO A 12 -36.84 4.48 11.25
CA PRO A 12 -36.19 3.17 11.20
C PRO A 12 -35.02 3.27 10.21
N PHE A 13 -33.86 3.77 10.66
CA PHE A 13 -32.61 3.60 9.91
C PHE A 13 -31.89 2.40 10.53
N LYS A 14 -32.22 1.20 10.06
CA LYS A 14 -31.54 -0.02 10.49
C LYS A 14 -30.21 -0.09 9.75
N GLU A 15 -29.21 0.42 10.45
CA GLU A 15 -27.78 0.24 10.25
C GLU A 15 -27.41 -1.09 9.58
N GLU A 16 -26.93 -0.99 8.34
CA GLU A 16 -25.95 -1.92 7.84
C GLU A 16 -24.57 -1.45 8.34
N CYS A 17 -24.28 -1.74 9.61
CA CYS A 17 -22.94 -1.59 10.18
C CYS A 17 -22.03 -2.69 9.63
N LYS A 18 -21.75 -2.64 8.32
CA LYS A 18 -20.60 -3.32 7.73
C LYS A 18 -19.39 -2.39 7.83
N ASN A 19 -18.94 -2.18 9.07
CA ASN A 19 -17.54 -1.82 9.32
C ASN A 19 -16.87 -3.09 9.83
N ARG A 20 -16.77 -4.09 8.94
CA ARG A 20 -15.80 -5.15 9.13
C ARG A 20 -14.47 -4.52 8.73
N ASP A 21 -13.53 -4.57 9.67
CA ASP A 21 -12.11 -4.29 9.53
C ASP A 21 -11.63 -2.84 9.77
N GLY A 22 -11.00 -2.66 10.94
CA GLY A 22 -9.69 -1.99 11.08
C GLY A 22 -9.54 -0.49 10.86
N GLY A 23 -10.56 0.23 10.37
CA GLY A 23 -10.43 1.63 9.97
C GLY A 23 -10.35 2.64 11.12
N LYS A 24 -9.22 2.73 11.82
CA LYS A 24 -8.91 3.94 12.62
C LYS A 24 -8.98 5.14 11.67
N ALA A 25 -9.78 6.17 12.01
CA ALA A 25 -9.90 7.37 11.19
C ALA A 25 -8.52 7.91 10.80
N GLN A 26 -8.23 8.00 9.50
CA GLN A 26 -6.97 8.51 9.00
C GLN A 26 -6.83 9.98 9.40
N THR A 27 -6.13 10.23 10.49
CA THR A 27 -5.89 11.59 10.94
C THR A 27 -4.96 12.30 9.97
N PHE A 28 -5.13 13.61 9.83
CA PHE A 28 -4.24 14.45 9.02
C PHE A 28 -2.75 14.21 9.35
N ARG A 29 -2.44 13.98 10.63
CA ARG A 29 -1.09 13.64 11.09
C ARG A 29 -0.55 12.36 10.45
N ARG A 30 -1.34 11.28 10.46
CA ARG A 30 -0.93 10.01 9.83
C ARG A 30 -0.75 10.16 8.33
N GLY A 31 -1.68 10.85 7.64
CA GLY A 31 -1.57 11.10 6.20
C GLY A 31 -0.30 11.88 5.85
N ARG A 32 0.04 12.91 6.63
CA ARG A 32 1.28 13.69 6.42
C ARG A 32 2.54 12.88 6.73
N ALA A 33 2.51 12.02 7.74
CA ALA A 33 3.64 11.14 8.05
C ALA A 33 3.91 10.15 6.91
N LEU A 34 2.86 9.54 6.35
CA LEU A 34 2.98 8.63 5.20
C LEU A 34 3.53 9.35 3.95
N ALA A 35 3.01 10.54 3.63
CA ALA A 35 3.52 11.32 2.50
C ALA A 35 5.00 11.72 2.67
N PHE A 36 5.44 11.98 3.91
CA PHE A 36 6.85 12.23 4.19
C PHE A 36 7.70 10.97 4.02
N LEU A 37 7.21 9.82 4.51
CA LEU A 37 7.90 8.54 4.33
C LEU A 37 8.03 8.16 2.85
N GLU A 38 6.99 8.40 2.05
CA GLU A 38 7.03 8.22 0.59
C GLU A 38 8.16 9.03 -0.06
N LYS A 39 8.34 10.28 0.35
CA LYS A 39 9.47 11.12 -0.12
C LYS A 39 10.83 10.49 0.22
N LEU A 40 10.98 9.92 1.41
CA LEU A 40 12.21 9.23 1.81
C LEU A 40 12.43 7.97 0.97
N THR A 41 11.38 7.20 0.67
CA THR A 41 11.45 6.04 -0.23
C THR A 41 11.93 6.43 -1.64
N ILE A 42 11.43 7.53 -2.20
CA ILE A 42 11.90 8.06 -3.50
C ILE A 42 13.37 8.47 -3.43
N THR A 43 13.77 9.12 -2.34
CA THR A 43 15.17 9.56 -2.13
C THR A 43 16.10 8.35 -2.04
N ARG A 44 15.73 7.33 -1.26
CA ARG A 44 16.43 6.05 -1.16
C ARG A 44 16.61 5.39 -2.52
N ALA A 45 15.53 5.28 -3.30
CA ALA A 45 15.58 4.69 -4.63
C ALA A 45 16.50 5.47 -5.59
N THR A 46 16.50 6.80 -5.49
CA THR A 46 17.42 7.65 -6.27
C THR A 46 18.88 7.38 -5.91
N LEU A 47 19.21 7.34 -4.61
CA LEU A 47 20.57 7.07 -4.13
C LEU A 47 21.05 5.67 -4.54
N GLN A 48 20.17 4.67 -4.50
CA GLN A 48 20.48 3.32 -4.98
C GLN A 48 20.84 3.32 -6.47
N ARG A 49 20.03 3.97 -7.32
CA ARG A 49 20.33 4.10 -8.76
C ARG A 49 21.67 4.80 -9.02
N GLN A 50 22.00 5.81 -8.22
CA GLN A 50 23.29 6.51 -8.34
C GLN A 50 24.48 5.62 -7.96
N LEU A 51 24.31 4.67 -7.03
CA LEU A 51 25.37 3.69 -6.70
C LEU A 51 25.63 2.71 -7.84
N ASP A 52 24.62 2.40 -8.64
CA ASP A 52 24.74 1.50 -9.79
C ASP A 52 25.32 2.20 -11.03
N ASP A 53 25.30 3.53 -11.07
CA ASP A 53 25.76 4.33 -12.20
C ASP A 53 27.28 4.63 -12.09
N PRO A 54 28.12 4.19 -13.05
CA PRO A 54 29.56 4.42 -13.05
C PRO A 54 29.95 5.90 -13.10
N ALA A 55 29.05 6.81 -13.52
CA ALA A 55 29.29 8.25 -13.50
C ALA A 55 29.56 8.78 -12.08
N PHE A 56 29.11 8.06 -11.04
CA PHE A 56 29.27 8.46 -9.64
C PHE A 56 30.37 7.70 -8.89
N GLU A 57 31.22 6.92 -9.57
CA GLU A 57 32.26 6.08 -8.93
C GLU A 57 33.11 6.84 -7.92
N ALA A 58 33.54 8.06 -8.29
CA ALA A 58 34.39 8.91 -7.46
C ALA A 58 33.73 9.35 -6.13
N ILE A 59 32.40 9.33 -6.05
CA ILE A 59 31.63 9.78 -4.88
C ILE A 59 30.77 8.68 -4.25
N LYS A 60 30.92 7.42 -4.66
CA LYS A 60 30.21 6.28 -4.08
C LYS A 60 30.26 6.20 -2.56
N PRO A 61 31.39 6.50 -1.87
CA PRO A 61 31.43 6.50 -0.40
C PRO A 61 30.48 7.53 0.22
N VAL A 62 30.31 8.69 -0.42
CA VAL A 62 29.40 9.75 0.04
C VAL A 62 27.96 9.32 -0.15
N ILE A 63 27.60 8.84 -1.36
CA ILE A 63 26.25 8.36 -1.67
C ILE A 63 25.87 7.18 -0.75
N SER A 64 26.80 6.27 -0.48
CA SER A 64 26.59 5.16 0.45
C SER A 64 26.32 5.65 1.88
N GLY A 65 27.01 6.70 2.32
CA GLY A 65 26.76 7.33 3.61
C GLY A 65 25.39 8.00 3.69
N GLU A 66 25.00 8.73 2.65
CA GLU A 66 23.70 9.39 2.56
C GLU A 66 22.55 8.37 2.50
N LEU A 67 22.73 7.27 1.77
CA LEU A 67 21.76 6.17 1.70
C LEU A 67 21.53 5.57 3.09
N LYS A 68 22.61 5.26 3.82
CA LYS A 68 22.52 4.74 5.20
C LYS A 68 21.84 5.73 6.14
N ALA A 69 22.17 7.02 6.03
CA ALA A 69 21.53 8.05 6.84
C ALA A 69 20.02 8.16 6.54
N THR A 70 19.64 8.08 5.27
CA THR A 70 18.24 8.09 4.84
C THR A 70 17.48 6.88 5.39
N GLU A 71 18.06 5.68 5.30
CA GLU A 71 17.47 4.45 5.85
C GLU A 71 17.30 4.53 7.38
N ALA A 72 18.30 5.03 8.11
CA ALA A 72 18.20 5.22 9.55
C ALA A 72 17.08 6.21 9.94
N ILE A 73 16.94 7.32 9.21
CA ILE A 73 15.85 8.29 9.43
C ILE A 73 14.50 7.65 9.15
N MET A 74 14.38 6.83 8.09
CA MET A 74 13.13 6.13 7.78
C MET A 74 12.72 5.20 8.93
N GLU A 75 13.65 4.39 9.44
CA GLU A 75 13.41 3.47 10.56
C GLU A 75 12.96 4.21 11.82
N GLU A 76 13.71 5.26 12.22
CA GLU A 76 13.36 6.10 13.38
C GLU A 76 11.98 6.75 13.19
N PHE A 77 11.71 7.29 12.00
CA PHE A 77 10.45 7.95 11.69
C PHE A 77 9.27 6.99 11.79
N ILE A 78 9.40 5.79 11.21
CA ILE A 78 8.35 4.77 11.30
C ILE A 78 8.08 4.39 12.77
N HIS A 79 9.14 4.23 13.57
CA HIS A 79 9.00 3.90 14.99
C HIS A 79 8.32 5.02 15.79
N VAL A 80 8.78 6.27 15.63
CA VAL A 80 8.23 7.45 16.32
C VAL A 80 6.74 7.65 16.00
N PHE A 81 6.36 7.42 14.75
CA PHE A 81 4.97 7.57 14.30
C PHE A 81 4.13 6.28 14.36
N GLN A 82 4.71 5.17 14.87
CA GLN A 82 4.06 3.86 14.98
C GLN A 82 3.36 3.44 13.67
N LEU A 83 4.03 3.67 12.53
CA LEU A 83 3.40 3.47 11.23
C LEU A 83 3.18 1.98 10.91
N HIS A 84 3.92 1.07 11.56
CA HIS A 84 3.81 -0.39 11.46
C HIS A 84 2.46 -0.98 11.95
N GLU A 85 1.63 -0.24 12.68
CA GLU A 85 0.43 -0.77 13.35
C GLU A 85 -0.81 -1.00 12.46
N LEU A 86 -0.73 -0.85 11.14
CA LEU A 86 -1.86 -1.19 10.25
C LEU A 86 -1.40 -2.22 9.24
N PRO A 87 -2.02 -3.41 9.19
CA PRO A 87 -1.64 -4.46 8.27
C PRO A 87 -1.84 -4.00 6.82
N GLU A 88 -0.90 -4.40 5.97
CA GLU A 88 -0.89 -4.23 4.51
C GLU A 88 -1.97 -5.09 3.81
N GLU A 89 -3.14 -5.31 4.43
CA GLU A 89 -4.18 -6.23 3.93
C GLU A 89 -5.17 -5.57 2.96
N ASP A 90 -5.06 -4.26 2.70
CA ASP A 90 -5.91 -3.54 1.73
C ASP A 90 -5.13 -3.08 0.49
N ILE A 91 -4.11 -3.82 0.08
CA ILE A 91 -3.64 -3.79 -1.30
C ILE A 91 -4.40 -4.92 -2.00
N PRO A 92 -5.44 -4.67 -2.81
CA PRO A 92 -6.04 -5.72 -3.60
C PRO A 92 -4.97 -6.24 -4.56
N SER A 93 -4.36 -7.36 -4.18
CA SER A 93 -3.60 -8.21 -5.08
C SER A 93 -4.58 -8.64 -6.15
N VAL A 94 -4.56 -7.96 -7.29
CA VAL A 94 -5.17 -8.43 -8.53
C VAL A 94 -4.35 -9.63 -8.99
N GLU A 95 -4.49 -10.75 -8.31
CA GLU A 95 -4.13 -12.05 -8.84
C GLU A 95 -5.18 -12.47 -9.86
N ALA A 96 -4.70 -12.58 -11.10
CA ALA A 96 -5.01 -13.61 -12.05
C ALA A 96 -6.27 -14.45 -11.79
N THR A 97 -7.33 -14.16 -12.55
CA THR A 97 -8.22 -15.24 -13.01
C THR A 97 -7.49 -15.99 -14.12
N ALA A 98 -6.66 -16.96 -13.75
CA ALA A 98 -6.25 -18.06 -14.61
C ALA A 98 -7.09 -19.30 -14.27
N GLY A 99 -7.46 -20.04 -15.29
CA GLY A 99 -8.31 -21.23 -15.23
C GLY A 99 -8.98 -21.40 -16.60
N GLU A 100 -8.22 -21.75 -17.64
CA GLU A 100 -7.89 -23.14 -18.03
C GLU A 100 -9.09 -23.82 -18.72
N GLU A 101 -9.02 -24.60 -19.80
CA GLU A 101 -8.06 -25.02 -20.81
C GLU A 101 -8.93 -25.57 -21.96
N SER A 102 -8.47 -25.56 -23.20
CA SER A 102 -8.82 -26.67 -24.10
C SER A 102 -7.74 -26.86 -25.14
N SER A 103 -6.80 -27.71 -24.75
CA SER A 103 -5.96 -28.50 -25.62
C SER A 103 -6.80 -29.31 -26.62
N SER A 104 -6.43 -29.25 -27.89
CA SER A 104 -6.59 -30.40 -28.80
C SER A 104 -5.46 -30.40 -29.82
N GLU A 105 -4.33 -30.94 -29.37
CA GLU A 105 -3.34 -31.55 -30.25
C GLU A 105 -3.74 -33.01 -30.49
N SER A 106 -3.92 -33.41 -31.76
CA SER A 106 -3.69 -34.78 -32.21
C SER A 106 -3.54 -34.83 -33.73
N THR A 107 -2.37 -35.33 -34.11
CA THR A 107 -1.87 -35.71 -35.43
C THR A 107 -2.56 -36.95 -35.99
N ASN A 108 -2.62 -37.06 -37.32
CA ASN A 108 -2.47 -38.24 -38.20
C ASN A 108 -3.09 -37.85 -39.56
N GLY A 109 -2.61 -38.18 -40.74
CA GLY A 109 -1.62 -39.11 -41.26
C GLY A 109 -1.83 -39.13 -42.79
N SER A 110 -0.82 -39.57 -43.52
CA SER A 110 -0.66 -39.66 -44.98
C SER A 110 -1.89 -40.12 -45.80
N ASP A 111 -2.06 -39.57 -47.01
CA ASP A 111 -2.57 -40.33 -48.17
C ASP A 111 -2.08 -39.74 -49.52
N GLU A 112 -1.89 -40.65 -50.46
CA GLU A 112 -1.20 -40.64 -51.74
C GLU A 112 -2.16 -40.32 -52.91
N SER A 113 -1.68 -39.64 -53.97
CA SER A 113 -2.06 -39.81 -55.40
C SER A 113 -1.34 -38.81 -56.30
#